data_AF-A0A9Q3PIU9-F1
#
_entry.id   AF-A0A9Q3PIU9-F1
#
_cell.length_a   1.000
_cell.length_b   1.000
_cell.length_c   1.000
_cell.angle_alpha   90.00
_cell.angle_beta   90.00
_cell.angle_gamma   90.00
#
_symmetry.space_group_name_H-M   'P 1'
#
loop_
_entity.id
_entity.type
_entity.pdbx_description
1 polymer ?
#
loop_
_entity_poly.entity_id
_entity_poly.type
_entity_poly.pdbx_seq_one_letter_code
_entity_poly.pdbx_strand_id
1 'polypeptide(L)'
;MDLPPLSYHDSLEELWDEQEEPGEIETMMKVVSSAYHQYLEVFSKVKSEKRLPHSTCDHHIELEGSLPPVGVIYSLSNQESDKLRAYILENVEKGFIGPSSSSTGAPVLFVKKKDDGLRLCVDYHKLNAVTRKKKYPVPPMNQILTVFNGSSFFSKIDLRGAYTC
;
A
#
# COMPACT_ATOMS: atom_id res chain seq x y z
N MET A 1 20.65 13.74 -24.39
CA MET A 1 19.24 13.90 -24.76
C MET A 1 18.52 14.26 -23.48
N ASP A 2 18.32 15.55 -23.27
CA ASP A 2 17.66 16.06 -22.07
C ASP A 2 16.19 15.66 -22.12
N LEU A 3 15.75 14.91 -21.11
CA LEU A 3 14.34 14.59 -20.94
C LEU A 3 13.60 15.88 -20.58
N PRO A 4 12.43 16.15 -21.18
CA PRO A 4 11.64 17.32 -20.83
C PRO A 4 11.16 17.20 -19.38
N PRO A 5 10.97 18.33 -18.66
CA PRO A 5 10.35 18.29 -17.35
C PRO A 5 8.90 17.84 -17.51
N LEU A 6 8.56 16.68 -16.94
CA LEU A 6 7.18 16.23 -16.85
C LEU A 6 6.41 17.27 -16.02
N SER A 7 5.41 17.94 -16.62
CA SER A 7 4.44 18.73 -15.85
C SER A 7 3.62 17.76 -15.02
N TYR A 8 4.04 17.59 -13.77
CA TYR A 8 3.44 16.68 -12.78
C TYR A 8 1.92 16.89 -12.62
N HIS A 9 1.42 18.08 -12.95
CA HIS A 9 0.03 18.46 -12.77
C HIS A 9 -0.92 17.87 -13.82
N ASP A 10 -0.53 17.82 -15.10
CA ASP A 10 -1.46 17.46 -16.18
C ASP A 10 -1.70 15.95 -16.27
N SER A 11 -0.73 15.13 -15.87
CA SER A 11 -0.84 13.66 -15.95
C SER A 11 -1.61 13.00 -14.80
N LEU A 12 -1.86 13.72 -13.70
CA LEU A 12 -2.55 13.17 -12.52
C LEU A 12 -4.07 13.29 -12.60
N GLU A 13 -4.58 14.34 -13.27
CA GLU A 13 -6.03 14.56 -13.42
C GLU A 13 -6.66 13.47 -14.29
N GLU A 14 -6.01 13.06 -15.40
CA GLU A 14 -6.49 12.00 -16.30
C GLU A 14 -6.54 10.60 -15.62
N LEU A 15 -5.77 10.38 -14.55
CA LEU A 15 -5.76 9.12 -13.78
C LEU A 15 -6.90 9.04 -12.76
N TRP A 16 -7.56 10.15 -12.44
CA TRP A 16 -8.63 10.24 -11.43
C TRP A 16 -10.03 10.48 -12.02
N ASP A 17 -10.16 10.43 -13.35
CA ASP A 17 -11.38 10.71 -14.11
C ASP A 17 -12.47 9.63 -14.02
N GLU A 18 -12.28 8.59 -13.21
CA GLU A 18 -13.32 7.62 -12.91
C GLU A 18 -14.31 8.20 -11.89
N GLN A 19 -15.54 8.42 -12.35
CA GLN A 19 -16.63 8.93 -11.54
C GLN A 19 -17.15 7.82 -10.60
N GLU A 20 -17.32 8.16 -9.32
CA GLU A 20 -17.94 7.25 -8.36
C GLU A 20 -19.42 7.06 -8.69
N GLU A 21 -19.92 5.85 -8.45
CA GLU A 21 -21.35 5.57 -8.56
C GLU A 21 -22.13 6.48 -7.60
N PRO A 22 -23.25 7.10 -8.02
CA PRO A 22 -23.97 8.08 -7.20
C PRO A 22 -24.38 7.56 -5.82
N GLY A 23 -24.64 6.25 -5.70
CA GLY A 23 -24.99 5.60 -4.43
C GLY A 23 -23.82 5.48 -3.43
N GLU A 24 -22.57 5.42 -3.91
CA GLU A 24 -21.39 5.42 -3.04
C GLU A 24 -21.14 6.82 -2.47
N ILE A 25 -21.27 7.86 -3.30
CA ILE A 25 -21.15 9.26 -2.87
C ILE A 25 -22.18 9.59 -1.77
N GLU A 26 -23.43 9.16 -1.95
CA GLU A 26 -24.49 9.38 -0.96
C GLU A 26 -24.16 8.69 0.37
N THR A 27 -23.60 7.47 0.30
CA THR A 27 -23.16 6.73 1.48
C THR A 27 -22.00 7.43 2.18
N MET A 28 -21.03 7.96 1.42
CA MET A 28 -19.89 8.70 1.95
C MET A 28 -20.31 10.00 2.59
N MET A 29 -21.24 10.76 1.99
CA MET A 29 -21.79 11.99 2.59
C MET A 29 -22.52 11.75 3.92
N LYS A 30 -23.11 10.56 4.11
CA LYS A 30 -23.75 10.17 5.37
C LYS A 30 -22.75 9.82 6.47
N VAL A 31 -21.58 9.27 6.11
CA VAL A 31 -20.54 8.83 7.06
C VAL A 31 -19.55 9.94 7.38
N VAL A 32 -19.18 10.73 6.37
CA VAL A 32 -18.21 11.81 6.46
C VAL A 32 -18.90 13.08 6.94
N SER A 33 -18.32 13.73 7.95
CA SER A 33 -18.84 15.01 8.46
C SER A 33 -18.89 16.07 7.36
N SER A 34 -19.91 16.94 7.39
CA SER A 34 -20.11 18.00 6.40
C SER A 34 -18.90 18.91 6.21
N ALA A 35 -18.10 19.09 7.26
CA ALA A 35 -16.85 19.86 7.20
C ALA A 35 -15.82 19.29 6.21
N TYR A 36 -15.89 17.99 5.89
CA TYR A 36 -14.98 17.30 4.97
C TYR A 36 -15.62 16.97 3.63
N HIS A 37 -16.84 17.45 3.34
CA HIS A 37 -17.52 17.14 2.08
C HIS A 37 -16.76 17.65 0.84
N GLN A 38 -15.94 18.69 0.99
CA GLN A 38 -15.04 19.15 -0.08
C GLN A 38 -13.93 18.15 -0.43
N TYR A 39 -13.63 17.18 0.44
CA TYR A 39 -12.59 16.17 0.27
C TYR A 39 -13.16 14.76 0.13
N LEU A 40 -14.43 14.62 -0.29
CA LEU A 40 -15.08 13.30 -0.41
C LEU A 40 -14.27 12.34 -1.27
N GLU A 41 -13.63 12.83 -2.33
CA GLU A 41 -12.78 12.01 -3.20
C GLU A 41 -11.63 11.29 -2.47
N VAL A 42 -11.10 11.85 -1.37
CA VAL A 42 -10.02 11.24 -0.59
C VAL A 42 -10.51 10.01 0.18
N PHE A 43 -11.81 9.94 0.45
CA PHE A 43 -12.45 8.80 1.11
C PHE A 43 -12.89 7.72 0.12
N SER A 44 -12.66 7.93 -1.18
CA SER A 44 -13.03 6.99 -2.23
C SER A 44 -12.33 5.65 -2.06
N LYS A 45 -13.11 4.58 -2.00
CA LYS A 45 -12.54 3.22 -2.01
C LYS A 45 -11.91 2.90 -3.37
N VAL A 46 -12.59 3.24 -4.46
CA VAL A 46 -12.14 2.90 -5.82
C VAL A 46 -10.84 3.63 -6.14
N LYS A 47 -10.77 4.94 -5.90
CA LYS A 47 -9.52 5.69 -6.14
C LYS A 47 -8.38 5.20 -5.25
N SER A 48 -8.66 4.75 -4.02
CA SER A 48 -7.62 4.21 -3.12
C SER A 48 -7.03 2.86 -3.57
N GLU A 49 -7.73 2.11 -4.42
CA GLU A 49 -7.30 0.79 -4.89
C GLU A 49 -6.60 0.85 -6.26
N LYS A 50 -6.40 2.05 -6.81
CA LYS A 50 -5.68 2.30 -8.06
C LYS A 50 -4.19 2.52 -7.78
N ARG A 51 -3.32 1.90 -8.58
CA ARG A 51 -1.87 2.13 -8.50
C ARG A 51 -1.55 3.56 -8.91
N LEU A 52 -0.84 4.29 -8.05
CA LEU A 52 -0.32 5.61 -8.39
C LEU A 52 0.76 5.50 -9.48
N PRO A 53 0.85 6.51 -10.37
CA PRO A 53 1.93 6.57 -11.33
C PRO A 53 3.27 6.72 -10.61
N HIS A 54 4.35 6.25 -11.25
CA HIS A 54 5.70 6.42 -10.74
C HIS A 54 5.99 7.90 -10.50
N SER A 55 6.48 8.21 -9.30
CA SER A 55 6.77 9.57 -8.88
C SER A 55 8.25 9.73 -8.56
N THR A 56 8.68 10.95 -8.25
CA THR A 56 10.03 11.21 -7.75
C THR A 56 10.31 10.58 -6.37
N CYS A 57 9.27 10.11 -5.68
CA CYS A 57 9.32 9.56 -4.33
C CYS A 57 9.07 8.05 -4.28
N ASP A 58 9.39 7.32 -5.34
CA ASP A 58 9.25 5.87 -5.37
C ASP A 58 10.13 5.16 -4.33
N HIS A 59 9.59 4.11 -3.72
CA HIS A 59 10.32 3.35 -2.72
C HIS A 59 11.48 2.56 -3.33
N HIS A 60 12.71 3.00 -3.08
CA HIS A 60 13.92 2.29 -3.50
C HIS A 60 14.53 1.46 -2.36
N ILE A 61 14.69 0.16 -2.62
CA ILE A 61 15.32 -0.80 -1.72
C ILE A 61 16.81 -0.91 -2.07
N GLU A 62 17.65 -0.31 -1.22
CA GLU A 62 19.12 -0.41 -1.35
C GLU A 62 19.63 -1.71 -0.72
N LEU A 63 20.53 -2.40 -1.41
CA LEU A 63 21.13 -3.65 -0.94
C LEU A 63 22.61 -3.44 -0.59
N GLU A 64 23.08 -4.06 0.49
CA GLU A 64 24.49 -4.03 0.93
C GLU A 64 25.25 -5.32 0.55
N GLY A 65 24.60 -6.25 -0.14
CA GLY A 65 25.17 -7.54 -0.53
C GLY A 65 24.58 -8.12 -1.81
N SER A 66 24.94 -9.37 -2.11
CA SER A 66 24.37 -10.11 -3.24
C SER A 66 22.89 -10.41 -3.03
N LEU A 67 22.14 -10.47 -4.13
CA LEU A 67 20.75 -10.91 -4.11
C LEU A 67 20.63 -12.33 -3.50
N PRO A 68 19.66 -12.56 -2.60
CA PRO A 68 19.45 -13.89 -2.05
C PRO A 68 18.91 -14.83 -3.15
N PRO A 69 19.24 -16.13 -3.11
CA PRO A 69 18.65 -17.09 -4.04
C PRO A 69 17.14 -17.19 -3.81
N VAL A 70 16.42 -17.73 -4.80
CA VAL A 70 14.99 -18.02 -4.70
C VAL A 70 14.72 -18.88 -3.46
N GLY A 71 13.79 -18.41 -2.62
CA GLY A 71 13.39 -19.09 -1.40
C GLY A 71 12.63 -20.39 -1.67
N VAL A 72 12.63 -21.27 -0.67
CA VAL A 72 11.87 -22.53 -0.74
C VAL A 72 10.38 -22.21 -0.69
N ILE A 73 9.62 -22.69 -1.67
CA ILE A 73 8.16 -22.53 -1.68
C ILE A 73 7.56 -23.42 -0.59
N TYR A 74 6.85 -22.82 0.36
CA TYR A 74 6.16 -23.55 1.41
C TYR A 74 4.96 -24.32 0.84
N SER A 75 4.70 -25.50 1.39
CA SER A 75 3.51 -26.28 1.02
C SER A 75 2.26 -25.55 1.50
N LEU A 76 1.29 -25.38 0.60
CA LEU A 76 0.01 -24.75 0.88
C LEU A 76 -1.10 -25.81 0.87
N SER A 77 -2.08 -25.65 1.75
CA SER A 77 -3.35 -26.38 1.66
C SER A 77 -4.16 -25.95 0.43
N ASN A 78 -5.20 -26.70 0.09
CA ASN A 78 -6.09 -26.35 -1.03
C ASN A 78 -6.73 -24.97 -0.82
N GLN A 79 -7.22 -24.71 0.40
CA GLN A 79 -7.84 -23.42 0.76
C GLN A 79 -6.85 -22.24 0.63
N GLU A 80 -5.61 -22.43 1.05
CA GLU A 80 -4.56 -21.41 0.92
C GLU A 80 -4.16 -21.19 -0.54
N SER A 81 -4.08 -22.26 -1.32
CA SER A 81 -3.77 -22.20 -2.76
C SER A 81 -4.84 -21.42 -3.53
N ASP A 82 -6.12 -21.66 -3.23
CA ASP A 82 -7.22 -20.95 -3.88
C ASP A 82 -7.23 -19.47 -3.49
N LYS A 83 -6.98 -19.15 -2.22
CA LYS A 83 -6.82 -17.75 -1.79
C LYS A 83 -5.61 -17.07 -2.41
N LEU A 84 -4.50 -17.79 -2.57
CA LEU A 84 -3.31 -17.24 -3.23
C LEU A 84 -3.60 -16.92 -4.70
N ARG A 85 -4.29 -17.81 -5.42
CA ARG A 85 -4.69 -17.57 -6.81
C ARG A 85 -5.61 -16.35 -6.94
N ALA A 86 -6.63 -16.27 -6.09
CA ALA A 86 -7.55 -15.13 -6.07
C ALA A 86 -6.81 -13.81 -5.80
N TYR A 87 -5.91 -13.81 -4.81
CA TYR A 87 -5.09 -12.64 -4.49
C TYR A 87 -4.20 -12.22 -5.67
N ILE A 88 -3.53 -13.17 -6.33
CA ILE A 88 -2.67 -12.87 -7.48
C ILE A 88 -3.49 -12.25 -8.61
N LEU A 89 -4.63 -12.84 -8.97
CA LEU A 89 -5.48 -12.34 -10.05
C LEU A 89 -5.95 -10.90 -9.75
N GLU A 90 -6.47 -10.66 -8.55
CA GLU A 90 -6.95 -9.33 -8.14
C GLU A 90 -5.82 -8.27 -8.17
N ASN A 91 -4.63 -8.60 -7.68
CA ASN A 91 -3.52 -7.64 -7.62
C ASN A 91 -2.82 -7.43 -8.97
N VAL A 92 -2.91 -8.40 -9.88
CA VAL A 92 -2.49 -8.23 -11.29
C VAL A 92 -3.48 -7.32 -12.02
N GLU A 93 -4.79 -7.52 -11.82
CA GLU A 93 -5.83 -6.67 -12.42
C GLU A 93 -5.72 -5.21 -11.93
N LYS A 94 -5.46 -5.01 -10.63
CA LYS A 94 -5.18 -3.69 -10.05
C LYS A 94 -3.82 -3.09 -10.48
N GLY A 95 -2.96 -3.89 -11.09
CA GLY A 95 -1.62 -3.50 -11.52
C GLY A 95 -0.59 -3.38 -10.38
N PHE A 96 -0.90 -3.78 -9.14
CA PHE A 96 0.03 -3.75 -8.01
C PHE A 96 1.17 -4.75 -8.14
N ILE A 97 0.92 -5.89 -8.77
CA ILE A 97 1.93 -6.92 -9.04
C ILE A 97 1.91 -7.33 -10.51
N GLY A 98 3.01 -7.90 -10.99
CA GLY A 98 3.10 -8.43 -12.33
C GLY A 98 4.11 -9.57 -12.41
N PRO A 99 4.10 -10.34 -13.53
CA PRO A 99 5.10 -11.37 -13.75
C PRO A 99 6.51 -10.75 -13.76
N SER A 100 7.45 -11.42 -13.11
CA SER A 100 8.84 -10.97 -12.99
C SER A 100 9.79 -12.10 -13.35
N SER A 101 10.90 -11.75 -13.99
CA SER A 101 12.03 -12.66 -14.30
C SER A 101 13.21 -12.46 -13.34
N SER A 102 12.94 -11.95 -12.13
CA SER A 102 13.95 -11.72 -11.09
C SER A 102 14.73 -12.99 -10.75
N SER A 103 16.05 -12.85 -10.54
CA SER A 103 16.94 -13.92 -10.07
C SER A 103 16.75 -14.24 -8.58
N THR A 104 15.88 -13.48 -7.89
CA THR A 104 15.51 -13.68 -6.49
C THR A 104 13.99 -13.78 -6.32
N GLY A 105 13.56 -14.50 -5.29
CA GLY A 105 12.15 -14.68 -4.97
C GLY A 105 11.94 -15.02 -3.49
N ALA A 106 10.92 -14.43 -2.89
CA ALA A 106 10.52 -14.70 -1.51
C ALA A 106 9.28 -15.62 -1.49
N PRO A 107 9.23 -16.63 -0.60
CA PRO A 107 8.07 -17.49 -0.52
C PRO A 107 6.91 -16.80 0.18
N VAL A 108 5.70 -17.31 -0.06
CA VAL A 108 4.47 -16.82 0.54
C VAL A 108 3.98 -17.84 1.56
N LEU A 109 3.46 -17.34 2.68
CA LEU A 109 2.82 -18.13 3.72
C LEU A 109 1.52 -17.45 4.18
N PHE A 110 0.63 -18.21 4.79
CA PHE A 110 -0.59 -17.68 5.37
C PHE A 110 -0.55 -17.71 6.89
N VAL A 111 -1.01 -16.62 7.50
CA VAL A 111 -1.21 -16.52 8.94
C VAL A 111 -2.70 -16.38 9.24
N LYS A 112 -3.18 -17.18 10.18
CA LYS A 112 -4.57 -17.13 10.63
C LYS A 112 -4.82 -15.87 11.47
N LYS A 113 -5.82 -15.10 11.08
CA LYS A 113 -6.34 -13.95 11.83
C LYS A 113 -7.28 -14.42 12.94
N LYS A 114 -7.60 -13.51 13.87
CA LYS A 114 -8.56 -13.78 14.98
C LYS A 114 -9.98 -14.08 14.49
N ASP A 115 -10.36 -13.54 13.34
CA ASP A 115 -11.66 -13.73 12.68
C ASP A 115 -11.72 -14.99 11.80
N ASP A 116 -10.80 -15.94 11.98
CA ASP A 116 -10.64 -17.14 11.13
C ASP A 116 -10.18 -16.85 9.68
N GLY A 117 -9.98 -15.58 9.34
CA GLY A 117 -9.45 -15.16 8.04
C GLY A 117 -8.00 -15.60 7.84
N LEU A 118 -7.58 -15.71 6.58
CA LEU A 118 -6.18 -15.96 6.22
C LEU A 118 -5.55 -14.65 5.76
N ARG A 119 -4.39 -14.30 6.30
CA ARG A 119 -3.56 -13.17 5.87
C ARG A 119 -2.38 -13.71 5.06
N LEU A 120 -2.26 -13.27 3.82
CA LEU A 120 -1.10 -13.54 2.99
C LEU A 120 0.10 -12.76 3.54
N CYS A 121 1.22 -13.45 3.73
CA CYS A 121 2.48 -12.88 4.19
C CYS A 121 3.60 -13.33 3.26
N VAL A 122 4.40 -12.38 2.78
CA VAL A 122 5.61 -12.67 1.99
C VAL A 122 6.80 -12.70 2.93
N ASP A 123 7.57 -13.78 2.91
CA ASP A 123 8.73 -13.97 3.76
C ASP A 123 9.97 -13.26 3.17
N TYR A 124 10.08 -11.97 3.49
CA TYR A 124 11.22 -11.16 3.10
C TYR A 124 12.44 -11.32 4.03
N HIS A 125 12.51 -12.30 4.94
CA HIS A 125 13.61 -12.37 5.91
C HIS A 125 15.00 -12.41 5.25
N LYS A 126 15.16 -13.19 4.18
CA LYS A 126 16.43 -13.27 3.42
C LYS A 126 16.76 -11.97 2.69
N LEU A 127 15.75 -11.29 2.15
CA LEU A 127 15.92 -10.00 1.47
C LEU A 127 16.29 -8.91 2.49
N ASN A 128 15.54 -8.82 3.60
CA ASN A 128 15.76 -7.86 4.67
C ASN A 128 17.14 -7.99 5.35
N ALA A 129 17.75 -9.19 5.30
CA ALA A 129 19.09 -9.41 5.81
C ALA A 129 20.19 -8.73 4.97
N VAL A 130 19.95 -8.54 3.66
CA VAL A 130 20.88 -7.87 2.73
C VAL A 130 20.46 -6.44 2.38
N THR A 131 19.28 -6.00 2.82
CA THR A 131 18.80 -4.62 2.64
C THR A 131 19.50 -3.64 3.59
N ARG A 132 19.97 -2.50 3.06
CA ARG A 132 20.49 -1.38 3.86
C ARG A 132 19.40 -0.88 4.80
N LYS A 133 19.67 -0.93 6.11
CA LYS A 133 18.72 -0.45 7.13
C LYS A 133 18.70 1.08 7.19
N LYS A 134 17.74 1.71 6.52
CA LYS A 134 17.44 3.14 6.68
C LYS A 134 16.81 3.36 8.06
N LYS A 135 17.50 4.10 8.93
CA LYS A 135 17.00 4.44 10.28
C LYS A 135 16.38 5.82 10.24
N TYR A 136 15.05 5.87 10.24
CA TYR A 136 14.30 7.10 10.47
C TYR A 136 13.93 7.14 11.97
N PRO A 137 14.31 8.20 12.70
CA PRO A 137 13.97 8.30 14.11
C PRO A 137 12.46 8.49 14.26
N VAL A 138 11.77 7.46 14.76
CA VAL A 138 10.38 7.59 15.20
C VAL A 138 10.41 8.19 16.61
N PRO A 139 9.82 9.38 16.83
CA PRO A 139 9.83 9.98 18.14
C PRO A 139 9.07 9.10 19.15
N PRO A 140 9.53 9.05 20.41
CA PRO A 140 8.84 8.27 21.43
C PRO A 140 7.44 8.87 21.72
N MET A 141 6.51 8.00 22.12
CA MET A 141 5.10 8.35 22.28
C MET A 141 4.90 9.57 23.22
N ASN A 142 5.67 9.66 24.29
CA ASN A 142 5.59 10.77 25.26
C ASN A 142 5.94 12.13 24.63
N GLN A 143 6.92 12.19 23.72
CA GLN A 143 7.27 13.42 23.01
C GLN A 143 6.14 13.84 22.07
N ILE A 144 5.59 12.89 21.32
CA ILE A 144 4.43 13.14 20.44
C ILE A 144 3.24 13.69 21.25
N LEU A 145 2.92 13.07 22.38
CA LEU A 145 1.80 13.50 23.25
C LEU A 145 2.03 14.87 23.89
N THR A 146 3.28 15.25 24.17
CA THR A 146 3.60 16.57 24.73
C THR A 146 3.26 17.68 23.74
N VAL A 147 3.45 17.46 22.44
CA VAL A 147 3.08 18.43 21.38
C VAL A 147 1.56 18.68 21.37
N PHE A 148 0.77 17.68 21.73
CA PHE A 148 -0.69 17.77 21.79
C PHE A 148 -1.22 18.42 23.08
N ASN A 149 -0.35 18.71 24.06
CA ASN A 149 -0.78 19.27 25.34
C ASN A 149 -1.43 20.65 25.17
N GLY A 150 -2.57 20.87 25.83
CA GLY A 150 -3.36 22.10 25.71
C GLY A 150 -4.28 22.17 24.49
N SER A 151 -4.29 21.16 23.61
CA SER A 151 -5.29 21.05 22.54
C SER A 151 -6.60 20.48 23.05
N SER A 152 -7.73 21.08 22.66
CA SER A 152 -9.07 20.64 23.08
C SER A 152 -9.76 19.71 22.07
N PHE A 153 -9.30 19.69 20.81
CA PHE A 153 -9.89 18.93 19.72
C PHE A 153 -8.80 18.18 18.97
N PHE A 154 -9.08 16.92 18.63
CA PHE A 154 -8.16 16.05 17.90
C PHE A 154 -8.87 15.42 16.72
N SER A 155 -8.18 15.33 15.60
CA SER A 155 -8.58 14.52 14.45
C SER A 155 -7.54 13.43 14.22
N LYS A 156 -8.02 12.26 13.79
CA LYS A 156 -7.16 11.13 13.41
C LYS A 156 -7.48 10.76 11.98
N ILE A 157 -6.44 10.64 11.17
CA ILE A 157 -6.53 10.20 9.78
C ILE A 157 -5.80 8.86 9.70
N ASP A 158 -6.42 7.88 9.07
CA ASP A 158 -5.84 6.56 8.80
C ASP A 158 -5.80 6.37 7.29
N LEU A 159 -4.63 6.04 6.75
CA LEU A 159 -4.43 5.87 5.31
C LEU A 159 -4.76 4.42 4.92
N ARG A 160 -5.78 4.25 4.08
CA ARG A 160 -6.11 2.96 3.50
C ARG A 160 -5.02 2.56 2.50
N GLY A 161 -4.48 1.35 2.62
CA GLY A 161 -3.50 0.85 1.66
C GLY A 161 -2.19 1.64 1.66
N ALA A 162 -1.77 2.21 2.80
CA ALA A 162 -0.59 3.08 2.93
C ALA A 162 0.75 2.56 2.36
N TYR A 163 0.84 1.26 2.07
CA TYR A 163 2.03 0.62 1.49
C TYR A 163 1.88 0.26 0.01
N THR A 164 0.66 0.34 -0.54
CA THR A 164 0.32 -0.04 -1.91
C THR A 164 -0.08 1.15 -2.78
N CYS A 165 -0.28 2.31 -2.16
CA CYS A 165 -0.46 3.61 -2.82
C CYS A 165 0.88 4.13 -3.34
#